data_AF-A0A6I3E6G3-F1
#
_entry.id   AF-A0A6I3E6G3-F1
#
_cell.length_a   1.000
_cell.length_b   1.000
_cell.length_c   1.000
_cell.angle_alpha   90.00
_cell.angle_beta   90.00
_cell.angle_gamma   90.00
#
_symmetry.space_group_name_H-M   'P 1'
#
loop_
_entity.id
_entity.type
_entity.pdbx_description
1 polymer ?
#
loop_
_entity_poly.entity_id
_entity_poly.type
_entity_poly.pdbx_seq_one_letter_code
_entity_poly.pdbx_strand_id
1 'polypeptide(L)'
;MEHRKLGNSGLYISEISYGNWITHGSQVEQDAAIKCVRAAFDVGITTFDTADVYAATKAETVLGKALKGVRRESYELFTKVYWPTG
;
A
#
# COMPACT_ATOMS: atom_id res chain seq x y z
N MET A 1 16.05 3.09 5.89
CA MET A 1 15.37 2.04 5.11
C MET A 1 16.31 1.59 4.02
N GLU A 2 16.52 0.28 3.88
CA GLU A 2 17.27 -0.27 2.75
C GLU A 2 16.35 -0.47 1.56
N HIS A 3 16.88 -0.30 0.35
CA HIS A 3 16.17 -0.55 -0.90
C HIS A 3 16.86 -1.66 -1.70
N ARG A 4 16.06 -2.49 -2.36
CA ARG A 4 16.54 -3.64 -3.13
C ARG A 4 15.90 -3.64 -4.51
N LYS A 5 16.57 -4.23 -5.50
CA LYS A 5 15.97 -4.47 -6.81
C LYS A 5 14.85 -5.50 -6.70
N LEU A 6 13.75 -5.26 -7.38
CA LEU A 6 12.70 -6.27 -7.55
C LEU A 6 13.14 -7.26 -8.64
N GLY A 7 13.74 -8.37 -8.23
CA GLY A 7 14.29 -9.37 -9.14
C GLY A 7 15.37 -8.79 -10.07
N ASN A 8 15.34 -9.17 -11.35
CA ASN A 8 16.28 -8.67 -12.36
C ASN A 8 15.74 -7.42 -13.11
N SER A 9 14.89 -6.62 -12.46
CA SER A 9 14.33 -5.40 -13.05
C SER A 9 15.13 -4.15 -12.67
N GLY A 10 14.81 -3.02 -13.31
CA GLY A 10 15.30 -1.70 -12.90
C GLY A 10 14.53 -1.07 -11.73
N LEU A 11 13.47 -1.73 -11.23
CA LEU A 11 12.64 -1.22 -10.15
C LEU A 11 13.30 -1.49 -8.80
N TYR A 12 13.43 -0.45 -7.98
CA TYR A 12 13.84 -0.55 -6.58
C TYR A 12 12.60 -0.48 -5.69
N ILE A 13 12.59 -1.28 -4.62
CA ILE A 13 11.55 -1.31 -3.60
C ILE A 13 12.19 -1.18 -2.23
N SER A 14 11.43 -0.71 -1.23
CA SER A 14 11.87 -0.80 0.16
C SER A 14 11.96 -2.27 0.57
N GLU A 15 12.98 -2.63 1.35
CA GLU A 15 13.20 -4.03 1.79
C GLU A 15 11.99 -4.61 2.54
N ILE A 16 11.25 -3.75 3.23
CA ILE A 16 9.95 -4.06 3.83
C ILE A 16 8.85 -3.39 3.00
N SER A 17 7.82 -4.13 2.62
CA SER A 17 6.62 -3.62 1.95
C SER A 17 5.43 -3.59 2.90
N TYR A 18 4.60 -2.55 2.81
CA TYR A 18 3.40 -2.39 3.63
C TYR A 18 2.17 -2.97 2.93
N GLY A 19 1.63 -4.07 3.44
CA GLY A 19 0.37 -4.66 2.97
C GLY A 19 -0.82 -4.23 3.85
N ASN A 20 -1.98 -4.00 3.23
CA ASN A 20 -3.18 -3.52 3.92
C ASN A 20 -4.34 -4.53 4.02
N TRP A 21 -4.07 -5.83 3.79
CA TRP A 21 -5.08 -6.89 3.89
C TRP A 21 -5.61 -7.02 5.32
N ILE A 22 -6.90 -7.39 5.45
CA ILE A 22 -7.66 -7.57 6.71
C ILE A 22 -7.92 -6.27 7.48
N THR A 23 -6.97 -5.34 7.50
CA THR A 23 -7.02 -4.11 8.31
C THR A 23 -7.80 -3.00 7.61
N HIS A 24 -7.34 -2.54 6.43
CA HIS A 24 -7.91 -1.37 5.78
C HIS A 24 -9.30 -1.65 5.20
N GLY A 25 -10.27 -0.81 5.56
CA GLY A 25 -11.66 -0.96 5.10
C GLY A 25 -12.44 -2.06 5.81
N SER A 26 -11.88 -2.66 6.86
CA SER A 26 -12.51 -3.68 7.69
C SER A 26 -12.17 -3.48 9.18
N GLN A 27 -11.14 -4.15 9.71
CA GLN A 27 -10.89 -4.21 11.16
C GLN A 27 -10.33 -2.93 11.78
N VAL A 28 -9.81 -2.01 10.97
CA VAL A 28 -9.17 -0.77 11.44
C VAL A 28 -9.93 0.44 10.91
N GLU A 29 -10.21 1.38 11.82
CA GLU A 29 -10.81 2.68 11.49
C GLU A 29 -9.98 3.44 10.46
N GLN A 30 -10.65 4.14 9.55
CA GLN A 30 -10.01 4.74 8.37
C GLN A 30 -8.86 5.70 8.74
N ASP A 31 -9.04 6.49 9.80
CA ASP A 31 -8.01 7.45 10.23
C ASP A 31 -6.76 6.76 10.80
N ALA A 32 -6.94 5.63 11.48
CA ALA A 32 -5.83 4.83 11.96
C ALA A 32 -5.08 4.18 10.79
N ALA A 33 -5.80 3.64 9.81
CA ALA A 33 -5.23 3.11 8.58
C ALA A 33 -4.40 4.17 7.81
N ILE A 34 -4.92 5.40 7.69
CA ILE A 34 -4.18 6.50 7.06
C ILE A 34 -2.92 6.84 7.87
N LYS A 35 -3.01 6.91 9.20
CA LYS A 35 -1.84 7.15 10.07
C LYS A 35 -0.78 6.06 9.92
N CYS A 36 -1.17 4.79 9.78
CA CYS A 36 -0.23 3.70 9.55
C CYS A 36 0.54 3.86 8.23
N VAL A 37 -0.14 4.27 7.14
CA VAL A 37 0.52 4.53 5.85
C VAL A 37 1.50 5.71 5.97
N ARG A 38 1.13 6.78 6.69
CA ARG A 38 2.03 7.92 6.93
C ARG A 38 3.24 7.52 7.77
N ALA A 39 3.03 6.76 8.84
CA ALA A 39 4.11 6.23 9.65
C ALA A 39 5.05 5.31 8.85
N ALA A 40 4.51 4.54 7.89
CA ALA A 40 5.33 3.74 6.97
C ALA A 40 6.27 4.63 6.13
N PHE A 41 5.78 5.75 5.60
CA PHE A 41 6.63 6.74 4.92
C PHE A 41 7.67 7.36 5.86
N ASP A 42 7.29 7.70 7.10
CA ASP A 42 8.19 8.34 8.07
C ASP A 42 9.41 7.46 8.39
N VAL A 43 9.27 6.13 8.33
CA VAL A 43 10.36 5.16 8.51
C VAL A 43 11.03 4.73 7.20
N GLY A 44 10.61 5.31 6.08
CA GLY A 44 11.21 5.14 4.75
C GLY A 44 10.63 4.01 3.90
N ILE A 45 9.52 3.38 4.28
CA ILE A 45 8.82 2.39 3.43
C ILE A 45 8.19 3.13 2.24
N THR A 46 8.50 2.69 1.03
CA THR A 46 7.97 3.27 -0.23
C THR A 46 7.09 2.29 -0.99
N THR A 47 7.10 1.01 -0.64
CA THR A 47 6.40 -0.04 -1.38
C THR A 47 5.13 -0.48 -0.65
N PHE A 48 4.00 -0.37 -1.32
CA PHE A 48 2.66 -0.65 -0.78
C PHE A 48 1.93 -1.73 -1.58
N ASP A 49 1.25 -2.61 -0.88
CA ASP A 49 0.48 -3.73 -1.46
C ASP A 49 -1.00 -3.66 -1.07
N THR A 50 -1.87 -3.92 -2.04
CA THR A 50 -3.33 -4.00 -1.89
C THR A 50 -3.93 -5.02 -2.87
N ALA A 51 -5.25 -5.23 -2.85
CA ALA A 51 -5.95 -5.99 -3.87
C ALA A 51 -7.40 -5.50 -4.02
N ASP A 52 -7.98 -5.75 -5.18
CA ASP A 52 -9.37 -5.43 -5.52
C ASP A 52 -10.39 -6.15 -4.60
N VAL A 53 -10.10 -7.39 -4.21
CA VAL A 53 -10.94 -8.20 -3.30
C VAL A 53 -10.81 -7.76 -1.83
N TYR A 54 -9.78 -6.99 -1.47
CA TYR A 54 -9.55 -6.61 -0.07
C TYR A 54 -10.65 -5.66 0.41
N ALA A 55 -11.47 -6.17 1.34
CA ALA A 55 -12.66 -5.49 1.85
C ALA A 55 -13.59 -5.01 0.71
N ALA A 56 -13.72 -5.80 -0.37
CA ALA A 56 -14.51 -5.47 -1.56
C ALA A 56 -14.22 -4.03 -2.06
N THR A 57 -13.01 -3.80 -2.57
CA THR A 57 -12.47 -2.51 -3.07
C THR A 57 -12.19 -1.41 -2.04
N LYS A 58 -12.68 -1.55 -0.80
CA LYS A 58 -12.51 -0.52 0.23
C LYS A 58 -11.06 -0.32 0.64
N ALA A 59 -10.25 -1.39 0.68
CA ALA A 59 -8.84 -1.28 1.06
C ALA A 59 -8.05 -0.39 0.10
N GLU A 60 -8.28 -0.53 -1.21
CA GLU A 60 -7.69 0.34 -2.24
C GLU A 60 -8.14 1.79 -2.09
N THR A 61 -9.43 2.01 -1.78
CA THR A 61 -9.97 3.34 -1.53
C THR A 61 -9.30 4.02 -0.33
N VAL A 62 -9.11 3.29 0.78
CA VAL A 62 -8.43 3.82 1.97
C VAL A 62 -6.95 4.12 1.68
N LEU A 63 -6.25 3.22 0.99
CA LEU A 63 -4.86 3.45 0.59
C LEU A 63 -4.73 4.65 -0.35
N GLY A 64 -5.65 4.81 -1.31
CA GLY A 64 -5.70 5.98 -2.19
C GLY A 64 -5.90 7.30 -1.44
N LYS A 65 -6.76 7.31 -0.40
CA LYS A 65 -6.91 8.48 0.50
C LYS A 65 -5.60 8.76 1.24
N ALA A 66 -4.92 7.72 1.72
CA ALA A 66 -3.67 7.87 2.45
C ALA A 66 -2.51 8.37 1.57
N LEU A 67 -2.48 7.99 0.29
CA LEU A 67 -1.47 8.42 -0.68
C LEU A 67 -1.75 9.79 -1.32
N LYS A 68 -2.93 10.38 -1.07
CA LYS A 68 -3.27 11.71 -1.62
C LYS A 68 -2.22 12.75 -1.19
N GLY A 69 -1.70 13.48 -2.18
CA GLY A 69 -0.67 14.51 -1.99
C GLY A 69 0.77 13.97 -1.85
N VAL A 70 0.98 12.65 -1.88
CA VAL A 70 2.33 12.06 -1.99
C VAL A 70 2.78 12.12 -3.45
N ARG A 71 4.04 12.48 -3.68
CA ARG A 71 4.64 12.54 -5.03
C ARG A 71 4.58 11.15 -5.68
N ARG A 72 4.01 11.05 -6.89
CA ARG A 72 3.74 9.72 -7.48
C ARG A 72 5.00 8.90 -7.72
N GLU A 73 6.12 9.50 -8.13
CA GLU A 73 7.38 8.77 -8.32
C GLU A 73 8.11 8.41 -7.03
N SER A 74 7.58 8.75 -5.84
CA SER A 74 8.22 8.42 -4.56
C SER A 74 7.71 7.12 -3.92
N TYR A 75 6.87 6.35 -4.62
CA TYR A 75 6.34 5.09 -4.10
C TYR A 75 5.98 4.08 -5.19
N GLU A 76 6.07 2.80 -4.82
CA GLU A 76 5.66 1.67 -5.61
C GLU A 76 4.31 1.17 -5.09
N LEU A 77 3.33 1.02 -5.99
CA LEU A 77 1.99 0.56 -5.64
C LEU A 77 1.70 -0.76 -6.37
N PHE A 78 1.55 -1.82 -5.60
CA PHE A 78 1.22 -3.15 -6.08
C PHE A 78 -0.24 -3.47 -5.77
N THR A 79 -0.97 -3.96 -6.77
CA THR A 79 -2.32 -4.52 -6.59
C THR A 79 -2.40 -5.91 -7.23
N LYS A 80 -3.42 -6.66 -6.86
CA LYS A 80 -3.66 -8.05 -7.27
C LYS A 80 -5.08 -8.18 -7.79
N VAL A 81 -5.27 -9.05 -8.79
CA VAL A 81 -6.55 -9.40 -9.39
C VAL A 81 -6.67 -10.92 -9.43
N TYR A 82 -7.83 -11.47 -9.02
CA TYR A 82 -8.14 -12.89 -9.18
C TYR A 82 -9.61 -13.21 -8.89
N TRP A 83 -10.13 -12.75 -7.75
CA TRP A 83 -11.47 -13.10 -7.27
C TRP A 83 -12.55 -12.19 -7.85
N PRO A 84 -13.81 -12.65 -7.96
CA PRO A 84 -14.94 -11.78 -8.28
C PRO A 84 -15.03 -10.64 -7.26
N THR A 85 -15.07 -9.40 -7.75
CA THR A 85 -15.21 -8.17 -6.94
C THR A 85 -15.85 -7.09 -7.81
N GLY A 86 -16.72 -6.27 -7.21
CA GLY A 86 -17.63 -5.34 -7.92
C GLY A 86 -19.09 -5.77 -7.80
#